data_AF-A0A529PIF9-F1
#
_entry.id   AF-A0A529PIF9-F1
#
_cell.length_a   1.000
_cell.length_b   1.000
_cell.length_c   1.000
_cell.angle_alpha   90.00
_cell.angle_beta   90.00
_cell.angle_gamma   90.00
#
_symmetry.space_group_name_H-M   'P 1'
#
loop_
_entity.id
_entity.type
_entity.pdbx_description
1 polymer ?
#
loop_
_entity_poly.entity_id
_entity_poly.type
_entity_poly.pdbx_seq_one_letter_code
_entity_poly.pdbx_strand_id
1 'polypeptide(L)' 'VTGPIDIVGDGVGGAVSGDLREAALAALHVDRAEARQRAMRYSWTACAEMFLDTVEEALGTTRKLAA' A
#
# COMPACT_ATOMS: atom_id res chain seq x y z
N VAL A 1 -6.97 11.89 7.06
CA VAL A 1 -6.83 10.74 6.15
C VAL A 1 -5.42 10.81 5.57
N THR A 2 -4.71 9.70 5.46
CA THR A 2 -3.41 9.66 4.78
C THR A 2 -3.58 10.15 3.34
N GLY A 3 -2.73 11.07 2.91
CA GLY A 3 -2.80 11.72 1.60
C GLY A 3 -2.07 10.91 0.52
N PRO A 4 -2.07 11.39 -0.73
CA PRO A 4 -1.33 10.75 -1.82
C PRO A 4 0.15 10.54 -1.51
N ILE A 5 0.78 11.44 -0.76
CA ILE A 5 2.20 11.32 -0.37
C ILE A 5 2.48 10.06 0.47
N ASP A 6 1.55 9.67 1.34
CA ASP A 6 1.70 8.46 2.16
C ASP A 6 1.53 7.18 1.34
N ILE A 7 0.84 7.30 0.21
CA ILE A 7 0.47 6.17 -0.65
C ILE A 7 1.33 6.07 -1.89
N VAL A 8 2.00 7.12 -2.40
CA VAL A 8 2.80 7.15 -3.65
C VAL A 8 3.98 8.14 -3.61
N GLY A 9 4.35 8.66 -2.43
CA GLY A 9 5.43 9.65 -2.30
C GLY A 9 6.85 9.13 -2.57
N ASP A 10 7.04 7.81 -2.58
CA ASP A 10 8.27 7.13 -2.99
C ASP A 10 8.39 6.98 -4.53
N GLY A 11 7.37 7.40 -5.29
CA GLY A 11 7.33 7.31 -6.76
C GLY A 11 7.07 5.89 -7.29
N VAL A 12 6.93 4.90 -6.41
CA VAL A 12 6.68 3.49 -6.77
C VAL A 12 5.21 3.35 -7.14
N GLY A 13 4.87 2.94 -8.36
CA GLY A 13 3.47 2.69 -8.74
C GLY A 13 2.55 3.91 -8.73
N GLY A 14 3.09 5.14 -8.75
CA GLY A 14 2.34 6.40 -8.85
C GLY A 14 3.23 7.64 -8.93
N ALA A 15 2.63 8.82 -9.04
CA ALA A 15 3.35 10.09 -9.11
C ALA A 15 2.69 11.15 -8.22
N VAL A 16 3.52 11.97 -7.56
CA VAL A 16 3.08 13.09 -6.71
C VAL A 16 3.80 14.35 -7.16
N SER A 17 3.03 15.42 -7.36
CA SER A 17 3.54 16.78 -7.56
C SER A 17 2.60 17.78 -6.90
N GLY A 18 3.12 18.97 -6.59
CA GLY A 18 2.30 20.13 -6.23
C GLY A 18 1.48 20.66 -7.42
N ASP A 19 1.84 20.30 -8.65
CA ASP A 19 1.06 20.55 -9.87
C ASP A 19 0.34 19.26 -10.31
N LEU A 20 -0.99 19.32 -10.34
CA LEU A 20 -1.83 18.18 -10.75
C LEU A 20 -1.58 17.75 -12.20
N ARG A 21 -1.30 18.69 -13.11
CA ARG A 21 -1.05 18.39 -14.52
C ARG A 21 0.23 17.57 -14.65
N GLU A 22 1.26 17.95 -13.91
CA GLU A 22 2.53 17.21 -13.88
C GLU A 22 2.32 15.80 -13.33
N ALA A 23 1.65 15.66 -12.19
CA ALA A 23 1.37 14.36 -11.58
C ALA A 23 0.58 13.44 -12.52
N ALA A 24 -0.44 13.96 -13.21
CA ALA A 24 -1.25 13.19 -14.14
C ALA A 24 -0.44 12.69 -15.36
N LEU A 25 0.43 13.54 -15.93
CA LEU A 25 1.28 13.16 -17.06
C LEU A 25 2.39 12.18 -16.66
N ALA A 26 2.99 12.38 -15.48
CA ALA A 26 3.97 11.46 -14.92
C ALA A 26 3.35 10.08 -14.66
N ALA A 27 2.12 10.02 -14.16
CA ALA A 27 1.40 8.77 -13.90
C ALA A 27 1.21 7.89 -15.15
N LEU A 28 1.17 8.49 -16.35
CA LEU A 28 1.06 7.72 -17.62
C LEU A 28 2.31 6.88 -17.90
N HIS A 29 3.45 7.22 -17.31
CA HIS A 29 4.73 6.52 -17.50
C HIS A 29 4.99 5.48 -16.42
N VAL A 30 4.13 5.38 -15.41
CA VAL A 30 4.24 4.39 -14.32
C VAL A 30 3.98 2.99 -14.87
N ASP A 31 4.81 2.03 -14.43
CA ASP A 31 4.59 0.62 -14.77
C ASP A 31 3.26 0.13 -14.15
N ARG A 32 2.38 -0.40 -15.01
CA ARG A 32 1.06 -0.88 -14.60
C ARG A 32 1.12 -2.06 -13.63
N ALA A 33 2.08 -2.95 -13.79
CA ALA A 33 2.27 -4.10 -12.91
C ALA A 33 2.75 -3.65 -11.53
N GLU A 34 3.67 -2.70 -11.46
CA GLU A 34 4.14 -2.11 -10.20
C GLU A 34 3.01 -1.39 -9.45
N ALA A 35 2.25 -0.53 -10.16
CA ALA A 35 1.08 0.13 -9.60
C ALA A 35 0.05 -0.87 -9.04
N ARG A 36 -0.21 -1.96 -9.77
CA ARG A 36 -1.12 -3.02 -9.32
C ARG A 36 -0.57 -3.75 -8.10
N GLN A 37 0.69 -4.18 -8.12
CA GLN A 37 1.32 -4.88 -6.99
C GLN A 37 1.26 -4.05 -5.71
N ARG A 38 1.48 -2.74 -5.83
CA ARG A 38 1.36 -1.82 -4.71
C ARG A 38 -0.07 -1.70 -4.19
N ALA A 39 -1.04 -1.50 -5.09
CA ALA A 39 -2.45 -1.42 -4.72
C ALA A 39 -2.95 -2.68 -3.97
N MET A 40 -2.44 -3.87 -4.30
CA MET A 40 -2.84 -5.12 -3.62
C MET A 40 -2.45 -5.17 -2.14
N ARG A 41 -1.44 -4.40 -1.70
CA ARG A 41 -1.07 -4.28 -0.29
C ARG A 41 -2.12 -3.56 0.56
N TYR A 42 -2.99 -2.78 -0.08
CA TYR A 42 -4.06 -2.01 0.56
C TYR A 42 -5.46 -2.61 0.25
N SER A 43 -5.51 -3.90 -0.08
CA SER A 43 -6.77 -4.60 -0.34
C SER A 43 -7.55 -4.87 0.96
N TRP A 44 -8.86 -5.14 0.83
CA TRP A 44 -9.68 -5.56 1.97
C TRP A 44 -9.17 -6.84 2.63
N THR A 45 -8.66 -7.78 1.83
CA THR A 45 -8.04 -9.00 2.35
C THR A 45 -6.81 -8.68 3.20
N ALA A 46 -5.89 -7.85 2.69
CA ALA A 46 -4.71 -7.43 3.45
C ALA A 46 -5.09 -6.67 4.74
N CYS A 47 -6.14 -5.84 4.69
CA CYS A 47 -6.67 -5.16 5.86
C CYS A 47 -7.21 -6.14 6.91
N ALA A 48 -7.99 -7.14 6.49
CA ALA A 48 -8.54 -8.16 7.37
C ALA A 48 -7.44 -9.04 7.98
N GLU A 49 -6.43 -9.43 7.20
CA GLU A 49 -5.26 -10.17 7.68
C GLU A 49 -4.50 -9.37 8.75
N MET A 50 -4.16 -8.11 8.48
CA MET A 50 -3.48 -7.23 9.47
C MET A 50 -4.30 -7.08 10.76
N PHE A 51 -5.63 -6.98 10.66
CA PHE A 51 -6.49 -6.92 11.83
C PHE A 51 -6.47 -8.22 12.63
N LEU A 52 -6.60 -9.37 11.95
CA LEU A 52 -6.56 -10.68 12.60
C LEU A 52 -5.21 -10.93 13.28
N ASP A 53 -4.10 -10.63 12.60
CA ASP A 53 -2.74 -10.73 13.16
C ASP A 53 -2.63 -9.93 14.47
N THR A 54 -3.15 -8.69 14.47
CA THR A 54 -3.15 -7.81 15.65
C THR A 54 -3.99 -8.41 16.79
N VAL A 55 -5.15 -9.01 16.47
CA VAL A 55 -6.03 -9.65 17.47
C VAL A 55 -5.37 -10.91 18.05
N GLU A 56 -4.77 -11.75 17.20
CA GLU A 56 -4.07 -12.95 17.64
C GLU A 56 -2.86 -12.64 18.53
N GLU A 57 -2.12 -11.58 18.19
CA GLU A 57 -1.03 -11.07 19.03
C GLU A 57 -1.54 -10.62 20.40
N ALA A 58 -2.61 -9.82 20.43
CA ALA A 58 -3.21 -9.33 21.67
C ALA A 58 -3.76 -10.46 22.57
N LEU A 59 -4.25 -11.55 21.97
CA LEU A 59 -4.72 -12.74 22.68
C LEU A 59 -3.61 -13.71 23.07
N GLY A 60 -2.36 -13.47 22.64
CA GLY A 60 -1.22 -14.37 22.88
C GLY A 60 -1.33 -15.69 22.12
N THR A 61 -2.14 -15.76 21.06
CA THR A 61 -2.37 -16.97 20.26
C THR A 61 -1.43 -17.09 19.06
N THR A 62 -0.56 -16.10 18.82
CA THR A 62 0.41 -16.13 17.73
C THR A 62 1.29 -17.37 17.81
N ARG A 63 0.99 -18.35 16.97
CA ARG A 63 1.84 -19.52 16.78
C ARG A 63 3.07 -19.03 16.04
N LYS A 64 4.22 -18.93 16.71
CA LYS A 64 5.50 -18.67 16.04
C LYS A 64 5.63 -19.72 14.92
N LEU A 65 5.46 -19.31 13.67
CA LEU A 65 5.82 -20.14 12.53
C LEU A 65 7.34 -20.28 12.63
N ALA A 66 7.78 -21.46 13.04
CA ALA A 66 9.18 -21.85 13.02
C ALA A 66 9.69 -21.74 11.57
N ALA A 67 10.90 -21.21 11.45
CA ALA A 67 11.61 -20.88 10.22
C ALA A 67 11.67 -22.02 9.20
#